data_AF-A0A496ZX66-F1
#
_entry.id   AF-A0A496ZX66-F1
#
_cell.length_a   1.000
_cell.length_b   1.000
_cell.length_c   1.000
_cell.angle_alpha   90.00
_cell.angle_beta   90.00
_cell.angle_gamma   90.00
#
_symmetry.space_group_name_H-M   'P 1'
#
loop_
_entity.id
_entity.type
_entity.pdbx_description
1 polymer ?
#
loop_
_entity_poly.entity_id
_entity_poly.type
_entity_poly.pdbx_seq_one_letter_code
_entity_poly.pdbx_strand_id
1 'polypeptide(L)'
;MRYVIFDDNKWENFFPLTCSRSTGDLRVGILKLRQRICAYLELEKADIIVPVSLQKVYKERHPDWQINTLFADETIFINSRVKINNALVQAIKQLNAGSCLIYKQDVLAARFTPLAGDISSDQMNELFNELSKMEWKE
;
A
#
# COMPACT_ATOMS: atom_id res chain seq x y z
N MET A 1 9.49 2.19 -12.46
CA MET A 1 9.07 2.43 -11.06
C MET A 1 7.65 1.91 -10.89
N ARG A 2 7.41 1.04 -9.92
CA ARG A 2 6.10 0.44 -9.66
C ARG A 2 5.42 1.13 -8.48
N TYR A 3 4.09 1.06 -8.43
CA TYR A 3 3.31 1.51 -7.28
C TYR A 3 2.54 0.32 -6.73
N VAL A 4 2.73 0.08 -5.43
CA VAL A 4 2.08 -1.00 -4.70
C VAL A 4 1.26 -0.38 -3.58
N ILE A 5 -0.03 -0.72 -3.52
CA ILE A 5 -0.89 -0.36 -2.40
C ILE A 5 -1.02 -1.56 -1.50
N PHE A 6 -0.63 -1.41 -0.24
CA PHE A 6 -0.65 -2.51 0.73
C PHE A 6 -1.62 -2.23 1.87
N ASP A 7 -2.27 -3.28 2.35
CA ASP A 7 -2.98 -3.26 3.62
C ASP A 7 -1.97 -3.57 4.74
N ASP A 8 -2.00 -2.82 5.84
CA ASP A 8 -1.17 -3.06 7.02
C ASP A 8 -1.95 -3.78 8.12
N ASN A 9 -1.27 -4.25 9.16
CA ASN A 9 -1.85 -5.02 10.27
C ASN A 9 -3.05 -4.34 10.95
N LYS A 10 -3.20 -3.02 10.81
CA LYS A 10 -4.35 -2.25 11.33
C LYS A 10 -5.62 -2.41 10.48
N TRP A 11 -5.62 -3.28 9.48
CA TRP A 11 -6.80 -3.70 8.71
C TRP A 11 -7.91 -4.29 9.60
N GLU A 12 -7.56 -4.88 10.75
CA GLU A 12 -8.49 -5.42 11.76
C GLU A 12 -9.39 -4.35 12.40
N ASN A 13 -8.94 -3.09 12.45
CA ASN A 13 -9.74 -1.98 12.97
C ASN A 13 -11.01 -1.70 12.14
N PHE A 14 -11.09 -2.26 10.94
CA PHE A 14 -12.23 -2.14 10.05
C PHE A 14 -13.11 -3.41 10.04
N PHE A 15 -12.94 -4.31 11.00
CA PHE A 15 -13.87 -5.41 11.16
C PHE A 15 -15.30 -4.93 11.41
N PRO A 16 -16.31 -5.62 10.81
CA PRO A 16 -16.21 -6.87 10.04
C PRO A 16 -15.96 -6.68 8.53
N LEU A 17 -15.80 -5.45 8.05
CA LEU A 17 -15.76 -5.15 6.61
C LEU A 17 -14.57 -5.84 5.93
N THR A 18 -13.41 -5.79 6.58
CA THR A 18 -12.15 -6.32 6.04
C THR A 18 -12.04 -7.84 6.08
N CYS A 19 -13.04 -8.54 6.62
CA CYS A 19 -13.14 -10.01 6.49
C CYS A 19 -13.48 -10.46 5.07
N SER A 20 -14.06 -9.58 4.24
CA SER A 20 -14.56 -9.92 2.89
C SER A 20 -13.87 -9.18 1.75
N ARG A 21 -13.07 -8.16 2.08
CA ARG A 21 -12.41 -7.25 1.12
C ARG A 21 -11.21 -6.55 1.75
N SER A 22 -10.26 -6.16 0.92
CA SER A 22 -9.10 -5.37 1.32
C SER A 22 -9.51 -3.99 1.86
N THR A 23 -8.68 -3.43 2.74
CA THR A 23 -8.87 -2.07 3.27
C THR A 23 -8.83 -1.04 2.15
N GLY A 24 -7.92 -1.21 1.17
CA GLY A 24 -7.87 -0.36 -0.03
C GLY A 24 -9.15 -0.37 -0.86
N ASP A 25 -9.97 -1.43 -0.77
CA ASP A 25 -11.23 -1.57 -1.48
C ASP A 25 -12.45 -1.02 -0.72
N LEU A 26 -12.27 -0.55 0.53
CA LEU A 26 -13.31 0.17 1.26
C LEU A 26 -13.64 1.48 0.55
N ARG A 27 -14.93 1.80 0.47
CA ARG A 27 -15.42 3.05 -0.15
C ARG A 27 -15.66 4.10 0.92
N VAL A 28 -15.13 5.30 0.65
CA VAL A 28 -15.41 6.50 1.45
C VAL A 28 -15.88 7.58 0.48
N GLY A 29 -17.19 7.68 0.31
CA GLY A 29 -17.81 8.43 -0.77
C GLY A 29 -17.88 7.60 -2.07
N ILE A 30 -17.61 8.25 -3.21
CA ILE A 30 -17.72 7.63 -4.54
C ILE A 30 -16.54 6.72 -4.89
N LEU A 31 -15.33 7.04 -4.40
CA LEU A 31 -14.11 6.30 -4.69
C LEU A 31 -13.74 5.34 -3.56
N LYS A 32 -13.14 4.21 -3.95
CA LYS A 32 -12.40 3.32 -3.03
C LYS A 32 -11.12 4.00 -2.55
N LEU A 33 -10.60 3.63 -1.38
CA LEU A 33 -9.37 4.20 -0.83
C LEU A 33 -8.18 4.10 -1.81
N ARG A 34 -7.98 2.92 -2.40
CA ARG A 34 -6.94 2.73 -3.43
C ARG A 34 -7.18 3.58 -4.70
N GLN A 35 -8.45 3.76 -5.11
CA GLN A 35 -8.79 4.57 -6.29
C GLN A 35 -8.48 6.04 -6.03
N ARG A 36 -8.70 6.51 -4.80
CA ARG A 36 -8.30 7.86 -4.39
C ARG A 36 -6.80 8.04 -4.47
N ILE A 37 -6.03 7.08 -3.96
CA ILE A 37 -4.55 7.10 -4.04
C ILE A 37 -4.10 7.17 -5.52
N CYS A 38 -4.62 6.28 -6.36
CA CYS A 38 -4.32 6.28 -7.80
C CYS A 38 -4.68 7.61 -8.47
N ALA A 39 -5.85 8.18 -8.17
CA ALA A 39 -6.28 9.45 -8.75
C ALA A 39 -5.36 10.63 -8.36
N TYR A 40 -4.94 10.71 -7.10
CA TYR A 40 -4.01 11.74 -6.63
C TYR A 40 -2.59 11.59 -7.20
N LEU A 41 -2.20 10.37 -7.57
CA LEU A 41 -0.89 10.07 -8.15
C LEU A 41 -0.93 9.97 -9.69
N GLU A 42 -2.08 10.22 -10.31
CA GLU A 42 -2.29 10.11 -11.76
C GLU A 42 -1.93 8.72 -12.31
N LEU A 43 -2.24 7.68 -11.54
CA LEU A 43 -1.97 6.28 -11.88
C LEU A 43 -3.22 5.61 -12.46
N GLU A 44 -3.06 4.89 -13.57
CA GLU A 44 -4.13 4.06 -14.11
C GLU A 44 -4.41 2.85 -13.20
N LYS A 45 -3.33 2.20 -12.73
CA LYS A 45 -3.37 1.03 -11.85
C LYS A 45 -2.17 0.98 -10.92
N ALA A 46 -2.35 0.30 -9.80
CA ALA A 46 -1.30 -0.06 -8.85
C ALA A 46 -1.44 -1.54 -8.51
N ASP A 47 -0.32 -2.20 -8.25
CA ASP A 47 -0.32 -3.56 -7.72
C ASP A 47 -0.84 -3.54 -6.28
N ILE A 48 -1.35 -4.67 -5.80
CA ILE A 48 -1.95 -4.73 -4.46
C ILE A 48 -1.36 -5.83 -3.58
N ILE A 49 -1.23 -5.52 -2.30
CA ILE A 49 -0.88 -6.49 -1.27
C ILE A 49 -2.00 -6.51 -0.25
N VAL A 50 -2.60 -7.69 -0.08
CA VAL A 50 -3.77 -7.95 0.76
C VAL A 50 -3.49 -9.10 1.74
N PRO A 51 -4.29 -9.23 2.81
CA PRO A 51 -4.24 -10.38 3.71
C PRO A 51 -4.30 -11.72 2.97
N VAL A 52 -3.55 -12.72 3.47
CA VAL A 52 -3.47 -14.07 2.88
C VAL A 52 -4.87 -14.68 2.72
N SER A 53 -5.75 -14.45 3.69
CA SER A 53 -7.15 -14.91 3.67
C SER A 53 -7.93 -14.42 2.45
N LEU A 54 -7.58 -13.24 1.91
CA LEU A 54 -8.26 -12.62 0.77
C LEU A 54 -7.57 -12.92 -0.57
N GLN A 55 -6.31 -13.35 -0.56
CA GLN A 55 -5.49 -13.54 -1.76
C GLN A 55 -6.19 -14.42 -2.81
N LYS A 56 -6.73 -15.58 -2.39
CA LYS A 56 -7.42 -16.51 -3.30
C LYS A 56 -8.65 -15.87 -3.96
N VAL A 57 -9.50 -15.24 -3.16
CA VAL A 57 -10.73 -14.58 -3.62
C VAL A 57 -10.40 -13.44 -4.59
N TYR A 58 -9.36 -12.67 -4.31
CA TYR A 58 -8.94 -11.57 -5.17
C TYR A 58 -8.35 -12.06 -6.49
N LYS A 59 -7.52 -13.11 -6.48
CA LYS A 59 -6.98 -13.72 -7.72
C LYS A 59 -8.09 -14.29 -8.60
N GLU A 60 -9.12 -14.90 -8.02
CA GLU A 60 -10.28 -15.40 -8.76
C GLU A 60 -11.14 -14.28 -9.36
N ARG A 61 -11.35 -13.17 -8.62
CA ARG A 61 -12.16 -12.03 -9.07
C ARG A 61 -11.43 -11.13 -10.08
N HIS A 62 -10.11 -11.05 -9.98
CA HIS A 62 -9.26 -10.13 -10.73
C HIS A 62 -8.00 -10.86 -11.22
N PRO A 63 -8.12 -11.75 -12.23
CA PRO A 63 -6.99 -12.53 -12.72
C PRO A 63 -5.86 -11.68 -13.33
N ASP A 64 -6.20 -10.48 -13.82
CA ASP A 64 -5.24 -9.57 -14.44
C ASP A 64 -4.44 -8.74 -13.43
N TRP A 65 -4.79 -8.78 -12.14
CA TRP A 65 -4.15 -7.97 -11.12
C TRP A 65 -2.93 -8.68 -10.53
N GLN A 66 -1.87 -7.91 -10.29
CA GLN A 66 -0.73 -8.40 -9.52
C GLN A 66 -1.09 -8.30 -8.03
N ILE A 67 -1.27 -9.46 -7.41
CA ILE A 67 -1.75 -9.59 -6.03
C ILE A 67 -0.72 -10.36 -5.22
N ASN A 68 -0.20 -9.74 -4.17
CA ASN A 68 0.75 -10.34 -3.24
C ASN A 68 2.06 -10.78 -3.91
N THR A 69 2.46 -10.10 -4.98
CA THR A 69 3.68 -10.40 -5.74
C THR A 69 4.55 -9.16 -5.82
N LEU A 70 5.82 -9.33 -5.45
CA LEU A 70 6.87 -8.32 -5.54
C LEU A 70 7.75 -8.58 -6.76
N PHE A 71 8.18 -7.49 -7.38
CA PHE A 71 9.11 -7.50 -8.51
C PHE A 71 10.41 -6.84 -8.07
N ALA A 72 11.55 -7.28 -8.62
CA ALA A 72 12.87 -6.71 -8.36
C ALA A 72 13.08 -5.35 -9.06
N ASP A 73 12.05 -4.50 -9.01
CA ASP A 73 12.00 -3.17 -9.59
C ASP A 73 11.88 -2.12 -8.46
N GLU A 74 12.40 -0.92 -8.69
CA GLU A 74 12.17 0.20 -7.78
C GLU A 74 10.67 0.45 -7.60
N THR A 75 10.22 0.38 -6.35
CA THR A 75 8.80 0.34 -6.00
C THR A 75 8.47 1.35 -4.91
N ILE A 76 7.37 2.07 -5.11
CA ILE A 76 6.74 2.91 -4.08
C ILE A 76 5.58 2.14 -3.48
N PHE A 77 5.71 1.81 -2.20
CA PHE A 77 4.67 1.21 -1.38
C PHE A 77 3.86 2.31 -0.71
N ILE A 78 2.55 2.19 -0.72
CA ILE A 78 1.63 3.17 -0.11
C ILE A 78 0.61 2.42 0.71
N ASN A 79 0.43 2.87 1.96
CA ASN A 79 -0.54 2.28 2.86
C ASN A 79 -1.96 2.61 2.39
N SER A 80 -2.79 1.58 2.23
CA SER A 80 -4.19 1.71 1.80
C SER A 80 -5.02 2.63 2.71
N ARG A 81 -4.67 2.72 4.00
CA ARG A 81 -5.40 3.52 5.01
C ARG A 81 -5.11 5.01 4.91
N VAL A 82 -4.12 5.41 4.12
CA VAL A 82 -3.68 6.80 4.13
C VAL A 82 -4.75 7.74 3.57
N LYS A 83 -4.97 8.86 4.26
CA LYS A 83 -5.77 9.96 3.74
C LYS A 83 -4.91 10.77 2.76
N ILE A 84 -4.86 10.31 1.52
CA ILE A 84 -4.07 10.97 0.48
C ILE A 84 -4.52 12.43 0.26
N ASN A 85 -3.56 13.33 0.17
CA ASN A 85 -3.74 14.76 -0.12
C ASN A 85 -2.53 15.26 -0.95
N ASN A 86 -2.61 16.49 -1.47
CA ASN A 86 -1.56 17.03 -2.34
C ASN A 86 -0.20 17.16 -1.64
N ALA A 87 -0.17 17.52 -0.35
CA ALA A 87 1.07 17.65 0.41
C ALA A 87 1.77 16.29 0.56
N LEU A 88 1.01 15.24 0.89
CA LEU A 88 1.50 13.88 1.02
C LEU A 88 1.95 13.32 -0.34
N VAL A 89 1.26 13.64 -1.44
CA VAL A 89 1.71 13.26 -2.79
C VAL A 89 3.09 13.85 -3.08
N GLN A 90 3.33 15.12 -2.75
CA GLN A 90 4.65 15.73 -2.93
C GLN A 90 5.71 15.04 -2.08
N ALA A 91 5.40 14.72 -0.83
CA ALA A 91 6.30 13.99 0.07
C ALA A 91 6.65 12.58 -0.46
N ILE A 92 5.67 11.85 -0.99
CA ILE A 92 5.88 10.54 -1.62
C ILE A 92 6.74 10.67 -2.87
N LYS A 93 6.53 11.70 -3.70
CA LYS A 93 7.34 11.95 -4.91
C LYS A 93 8.79 12.36 -4.58
N GLN A 94 9.01 12.99 -3.43
CA GLN A 94 10.33 13.42 -2.95
C GLN A 94 11.03 12.36 -2.08
N LEU A 95 10.41 11.19 -1.87
CA LEU A 95 11.00 10.13 -1.06
C LEU A 95 12.30 9.61 -1.71
N ASN A 96 13.36 9.48 -0.92
CA ASN A 96 14.62 8.90 -1.36
C ASN A 96 14.50 7.37 -1.45
N ALA A 97 15.29 6.75 -2.33
CA ALA A 97 15.39 5.29 -2.35
C ALA A 97 15.95 4.77 -1.01
N GLY A 98 15.37 3.70 -0.47
CA GLY A 98 15.72 3.12 0.82
C GLY A 98 15.11 3.86 2.03
N SER A 99 14.08 4.69 1.81
CA SER A 99 13.44 5.45 2.88
C SER A 99 11.93 5.20 2.98
N CYS A 100 11.37 5.47 4.16
CA CYS A 100 9.95 5.39 4.44
C CYS A 100 9.45 6.65 5.15
N LEU A 101 8.21 7.01 4.86
CA LEU A 101 7.49 8.10 5.49
C LEU A 101 6.61 7.55 6.61
N ILE A 102 6.76 8.10 7.82
CA ILE A 102 6.07 7.61 9.02
C ILE A 102 5.25 8.72 9.67
N TYR A 103 4.07 8.36 10.18
CA TYR A 103 3.23 9.25 10.99
C TYR A 103 2.70 8.50 12.21
N LYS A 104 2.97 9.02 13.41
CA LYS A 104 2.49 8.43 14.69
C LYS A 104 2.69 6.90 14.76
N GLN A 105 3.87 6.43 14.32
CA GLN A 105 4.30 5.01 14.25
C GLN A 105 3.79 4.20 13.04
N ASP A 106 2.90 4.74 12.21
CA ASP A 106 2.43 4.07 11.00
C ASP A 106 3.26 4.44 9.78
N VAL A 107 3.63 3.45 8.97
CA VAL A 107 4.23 3.67 7.66
C VAL A 107 3.14 4.15 6.69
N LEU A 108 3.31 5.36 6.16
CA LEU A 108 2.43 5.96 5.16
C LEU A 108 2.82 5.54 3.75
N ALA A 109 4.12 5.60 3.47
CA ALA A 109 4.70 5.20 2.19
C ALA A 109 6.16 4.78 2.35
N ALA A 110 6.68 3.98 1.44
CA ALA A 110 8.08 3.59 1.39
C ALA A 110 8.56 3.49 -0.05
N ARG A 111 9.83 3.80 -0.31
CA ARG A 111 10.44 3.68 -1.63
C ARG A 111 11.71 2.86 -1.53
N PHE A 112 11.73 1.68 -2.14
CA PHE A 112 12.91 0.82 -2.22
C PHE A 112 12.70 -0.25 -3.30
N THR A 113 13.76 -1.01 -3.59
CA THR A 113 13.71 -2.15 -4.50
C THR A 113 13.61 -3.43 -3.66
N PRO A 114 12.46 -4.12 -3.65
CA PRO A 114 12.32 -5.38 -2.91
C PRO A 114 12.98 -6.54 -3.67
N LEU A 115 13.18 -7.66 -2.97
CA LEU A 115 13.45 -8.94 -3.62
C LEU A 115 12.19 -9.45 -4.31
N ALA A 116 12.33 -10.04 -5.49
CA ALA A 116 11.20 -10.65 -6.19
C ALA A 116 10.68 -11.87 -5.43
N GLY A 117 9.37 -11.98 -5.28
CA GLY A 117 8.73 -13.09 -4.55
C GLY A 117 7.29 -12.79 -4.15
N ASP A 118 6.62 -13.78 -3.60
CA ASP A 118 5.28 -13.59 -3.03
C ASP A 118 5.38 -13.10 -1.58
N ILE A 119 4.52 -12.15 -1.21
CA ILE A 119 4.49 -11.53 0.13
C ILE A 119 3.06 -11.36 0.63
N SER A 120 2.86 -11.50 1.93
CA SER A 120 1.58 -11.14 2.57
C SER A 120 1.62 -9.74 3.21
N SER A 121 0.44 -9.17 3.46
CA SER A 121 0.30 -7.91 4.22
C SER A 121 1.02 -7.96 5.57
N ASP A 122 1.00 -9.12 6.23
CA ASP A 122 1.50 -9.26 7.60
C ASP A 122 3.03 -9.13 7.68
N GLN A 123 3.71 -9.41 6.57
CA GLN A 123 5.17 -9.32 6.43
C GLN A 123 5.64 -7.92 6.02
N MET A 124 4.73 -7.01 5.66
CA MET A 124 5.10 -5.68 5.15
C MET A 124 5.81 -4.82 6.19
N ASN A 125 5.39 -4.89 7.45
CA ASN A 125 6.01 -4.10 8.53
C ASN A 125 7.48 -4.49 8.76
N GLU A 126 7.81 -5.77 8.61
CA GLU A 126 9.19 -6.26 8.72
C GLU A 126 10.07 -5.71 7.60
N LEU A 127 9.52 -5.65 6.38
CA LEU A 127 10.20 -5.13 5.20
C LEU A 127 10.58 -3.64 5.33
N PHE A 128 9.82 -2.89 6.12
CA PHE A 128 10.09 -1.46 6.34
C PHE A 128 11.03 -1.16 7.52
N ASN A 129 11.39 -2.16 8.33
CA ASN A 129 12.21 -1.94 9.53
C ASN A 129 13.63 -1.49 9.22
N GLU A 130 14.19 -1.94 8.11
CA GLU A 130 15.57 -1.63 7.68
C GLU A 130 15.67 -0.28 6.94
N LEU A 131 14.54 0.38 6.67
CA LEU A 131 14.49 1.62 5.90
C LEU A 131 14.74 2.86 6.77
N SER A 132 15.30 3.89 6.14
CA SER A 132 15.46 5.21 6.77
C SER A 132 14.10 5.87 7.02
N LYS A 133 13.80 6.18 8.28
CA LYS A 133 12.49 6.69 8.71
C LYS A 133 12.45 8.22 8.66
N MET A 134 11.52 8.78 7.89
CA MET A 134 11.26 10.22 7.81
C MET A 134 9.90 10.52 8.44
N GLU A 135 9.85 11.46 9.38
CA GLU A 135 8.58 11.87 10.01
C GLU A 135 7.77 12.79 9.10
N TRP A 136 6.53 12.41 8.85
CA TRP A 136 5.52 13.25 8.24
C TRP A 136 4.89 14.18 9.28
N LYS A 137 4.86 15.48 8.97
CA LYS A 137 4.13 16.48 9.76
C LYS A 137 3.00 17.02 8.90
N GLU A 138 1.77 16.84 9.37
CA GLU A 138 0.54 17.34 8.72
C GLU A 138 0.34 18.83 8.97
#